data_AF-R3WP44-F1
#
_entry.id   AF-R3WP44-F1
#
_cell.length_a   1.000
_cell.length_b   1.000
_cell.length_c   1.000
_cell.angle_alpha   90.00
_cell.angle_beta   90.00
_cell.angle_gamma   90.00
#
_symmetry.space_group_name_H-M   'P 1'
#
loop_
_entity.id
_entity.type
_entity.pdbx_description
1 polymer ?
#
loop_
_entity_poly.entity_id
_entity_poly.type
_entity_poly.pdbx_seq_one_letter_code
_entity_poly.pdbx_strand_id
1 'polypeptide(L)'
;MELGISRDQLTTISMNVILHAGNARDLNMSALDMLAKSDKDYDEIKRKMDSARKEINQAHKLQTDMIQLEANDKEVPFSVLFIHAQDTLMTITSEVMMTEKIVTILKNLEE
;
A
#
# COMPACT_ATOMS: atom_id res chain seq x y z
N MET A 1 2.98 33.46 -7.20
CA MET A 1 2.64 32.04 -7.44
C MET A 1 3.11 31.30 -6.20
N GLU A 2 2.19 30.77 -5.39
CA GLU A 2 2.60 29.94 -4.25
C GLU A 2 3.34 28.73 -4.80
N LEU A 3 4.59 28.55 -4.37
CA LEU A 3 5.47 27.50 -4.88
C LEU A 3 4.81 26.13 -4.65
N GLY A 4 4.58 25.40 -5.74
CA GLY A 4 4.27 23.98 -5.69
C GLY A 4 5.45 23.15 -5.16
N ILE A 5 5.36 21.84 -5.28
CA ILE A 5 6.41 20.94 -4.79
C ILE A 5 7.54 20.80 -5.80
N SER A 6 8.80 20.75 -5.33
CA SER A 6 9.94 20.54 -6.22
C SER A 6 10.01 19.09 -6.73
N ARG A 7 10.72 18.89 -7.84
CA ARG A 7 10.93 17.55 -8.42
C ARG A 7 11.69 16.61 -7.47
N ASP A 8 12.63 17.15 -6.70
CA ASP A 8 13.41 16.38 -5.72
C ASP A 8 12.54 15.95 -4.54
N GLN A 9 11.69 16.85 -4.03
CA GLN A 9 10.71 16.52 -2.99
C GLN A 9 9.72 15.45 -3.47
N LEU A 10 9.20 15.58 -4.70
CA LEU A 10 8.32 14.59 -5.30
C LEU A 10 9.02 13.22 -5.48
N THR A 11 10.31 13.23 -5.83
CA THR A 11 11.14 12.02 -5.91
C THR A 11 11.25 11.34 -4.55
N THR A 12 11.54 12.08 -3.49
CA THR A 12 11.59 11.55 -2.12
C THR A 12 10.24 10.97 -1.70
N ILE A 13 9.13 11.66 -1.97
CA ILE A 13 7.79 11.17 -1.68
C ILE A 13 7.51 9.87 -2.44
N SER A 14 7.83 9.83 -3.73
CA SER A 14 7.63 8.64 -4.57
C SER A 14 8.40 7.44 -4.02
N MET A 15 9.65 7.62 -3.60
CA MET A 15 10.46 6.55 -3.02
C MET A 15 9.91 6.06 -1.68
N ASN A 16 9.37 6.96 -0.84
CA ASN A 16 8.72 6.57 0.42
C ASN A 16 7.40 5.80 0.17
N VAL A 17 6.60 6.21 -0.82
CA VAL A 17 5.41 5.48 -1.24
C VAL A 17 5.78 4.07 -1.71
N ILE A 18 6.81 3.94 -2.56
CA ILE A 18 7.31 2.65 -3.04
C ILE A 18 7.81 1.77 -1.89
N LEU A 19 8.56 2.34 -0.93
CA LEU A 19 9.08 1.61 0.22
C LEU A 19 7.95 1.00 1.06
N HIS A 20 6.99 1.82 1.48
CA HIS A 20 5.86 1.37 2.29
C HIS A 20 4.95 0.40 1.54
N ALA A 21 4.69 0.66 0.25
CA ALA A 21 3.94 -0.28 -0.58
C ALA A 21 4.67 -1.62 -0.70
N GLY A 22 5.99 -1.61 -0.91
CA GLY A 22 6.84 -2.80 -0.94
C GLY A 22 6.77 -3.61 0.35
N ASN A 23 6.91 -2.95 1.51
CA ASN A 23 6.77 -3.60 2.81
C ASN A 23 5.40 -4.25 2.99
N ALA A 24 4.32 -3.54 2.58
CA ALA A 24 2.97 -4.09 2.62
C ALA A 24 2.82 -5.33 1.73
N ARG A 25 3.48 -5.35 0.56
CA ARG A 25 3.48 -6.50 -0.33
C ARG A 25 4.19 -7.69 0.28
N ASP A 26 5.34 -7.50 0.90
CA ASP A 26 6.08 -8.58 1.55
C ASP A 26 5.27 -9.19 2.70
N LEU A 27 4.59 -8.35 3.50
CA LEU A 27 3.68 -8.81 4.55
C LEU A 27 2.48 -9.58 3.97
N ASN A 28 1.89 -9.09 2.88
CA ASN A 28 0.78 -9.75 2.19
C ASN A 28 1.17 -11.12 1.63
N MET A 29 2.33 -11.20 0.97
CA MET A 29 2.87 -12.45 0.43
C MET A 29 3.17 -13.44 1.55
N SER A 30 3.78 -12.98 2.66
CA SER A 30 4.01 -13.81 3.83
C SER A 30 2.70 -14.34 4.44
N ALA A 31 1.63 -13.55 4.46
CA ALA A 31 0.32 -13.98 4.91
C ALA A 31 -0.32 -15.02 3.98
N LEU A 32 -0.18 -14.86 2.66
CA LEU A 32 -0.65 -15.83 1.66
C LEU A 32 0.13 -17.16 1.77
N ASP A 33 1.45 -17.12 1.93
CA ASP A 33 2.29 -18.30 2.12
C ASP A 33 1.90 -19.07 3.39
N MET A 34 1.53 -18.35 4.45
CA MET A 34 0.98 -18.97 5.67
C MET A 34 -0.39 -19.58 5.43
N LEU A 35 -1.27 -18.88 4.71
CA LEU A 35 -2.63 -19.33 4.40
C LEU A 35 -2.66 -20.61 3.55
N ALA A 36 -1.63 -20.83 2.73
CA ALA A 36 -1.46 -22.02 1.90
C ALA A 36 -1.02 -23.27 2.67
N LYS A 37 -0.62 -23.15 3.94
CA LYS A 37 -0.22 -24.29 4.78
C LYS A 37 -1.44 -25.03 5.33
N SER A 38 -1.27 -26.33 5.57
CA SER A 38 -2.30 -27.17 6.20
C SER A 38 -2.53 -26.85 7.68
N ASP A 39 -1.51 -26.33 8.37
CA ASP A 39 -1.48 -25.98 9.80
C ASP A 39 -1.39 -24.46 10.01
N LYS A 40 -2.13 -23.70 9.20
CA LYS A 40 -2.11 -22.23 9.21
C LYS A 40 -2.59 -21.64 10.54
N ASP A 41 -1.84 -20.65 11.01
CA ASP A 41 -2.19 -19.82 12.17
C ASP A 41 -2.92 -18.55 11.69
N TYR A 42 -4.25 -18.56 11.82
CA TYR A 42 -5.10 -17.43 11.43
C TYR A 42 -4.84 -16.16 12.25
N ASP A 43 -4.39 -16.27 13.50
CA ASP A 43 -4.11 -15.10 14.33
C ASP A 43 -2.81 -14.43 13.87
N GLU A 44 -1.78 -15.20 13.51
CA GLU A 44 -0.56 -14.65 12.92
C GLU A 44 -0.80 -14.08 11.52
N ILE A 45 -1.61 -14.74 10.68
CA ILE A 45 -2.03 -14.20 9.38
C ILE A 45 -2.71 -12.84 9.58
N LYS A 46 -3.65 -12.74 10.53
CA LYS A 46 -4.32 -11.48 10.84
C LYS A 46 -3.34 -10.39 11.28
N ARG A 47 -2.36 -10.71 12.15
CA ARG A 47 -1.32 -9.76 12.57
C ARG A 47 -0.49 -9.23 11.40
N LYS A 48 -0.16 -10.10 10.42
CA LYS A 48 0.54 -9.69 9.19
C LYS A 48 -0.31 -8.78 8.32
N MET A 49 -1.59 -9.11 8.14
CA MET A 49 -2.52 -8.27 7.37
C MET A 49 -2.73 -6.90 8.02
N ASP A 50 -2.88 -6.84 9.35
CA ASP A 50 -2.97 -5.58 10.10
C ASP A 50 -1.70 -4.73 9.94
N SER A 51 -0.53 -5.38 9.88
CA SER A 51 0.75 -4.70 9.63
C SER A 51 0.85 -4.21 8.18
N ALA A 52 0.40 -4.99 7.20
CA ALA A 52 0.35 -4.58 5.79
C ALA A 52 -0.57 -3.36 5.60
N ARG A 53 -1.72 -3.33 6.29
CA ARG A 53 -2.63 -2.18 6.30
C ARG A 53 -1.94 -0.93 6.86
N LYS A 54 -1.14 -1.05 7.91
CA LYS A 54 -0.39 0.09 8.48
C LYS A 54 0.61 0.67 7.49
N GLU A 55 1.34 -0.17 6.77
CA GLU A 55 2.26 0.27 5.72
C GLU A 55 1.52 0.95 4.55
N ILE A 56 0.41 0.34 4.07
CA ILE A 56 -0.48 0.93 3.06
C ILE A 56 -0.97 2.31 3.51
N ASN A 57 -1.41 2.47 4.76
CA ASN A 57 -1.90 3.75 5.27
C ASN A 57 -0.82 4.83 5.27
N GLN A 58 0.44 4.49 5.55
CA GLN A 58 1.56 5.42 5.48
C GLN A 58 1.79 5.91 4.05
N ALA A 59 1.80 4.98 3.08
CA ALA A 59 1.93 5.31 1.66
C ALA A 59 0.72 6.12 1.12
N HIS A 60 -0.51 5.72 1.48
CA HIS A 60 -1.75 6.39 1.08
C HIS A 60 -1.83 7.81 1.59
N LYS A 61 -1.32 8.08 2.79
CA LYS A 61 -1.26 9.45 3.31
C LYS A 61 -0.42 10.34 2.40
N LEU A 62 0.77 9.88 1.99
CA LEU A 62 1.64 10.62 1.08
C LEU A 62 0.98 10.84 -0.30
N GLN A 63 0.31 9.82 -0.84
CA GLN A 63 -0.45 9.97 -2.09
C GLN A 63 -1.59 10.99 -1.93
N THR A 64 -2.35 10.91 -0.84
CA THR A 64 -3.47 11.81 -0.55
C THR A 64 -3.00 13.25 -0.41
N ASP A 65 -1.87 13.49 0.27
CA ASP A 65 -1.29 14.81 0.42
C ASP A 65 -0.94 15.42 -0.95
N MET A 66 -0.44 14.62 -1.91
CA MET A 66 -0.14 15.10 -3.27
C MET A 66 -1.40 15.43 -4.07
N ILE A 67 -2.45 14.59 -3.97
CA ILE A 67 -3.75 14.85 -4.60
C ILE A 67 -4.37 16.14 -4.03
N GLN A 68 -4.26 16.35 -2.71
CA GLN A 68 -4.73 17.56 -2.05
C GLN A 68 -3.97 18.80 -2.50
N LEU A 69 -2.64 18.71 -2.69
CA LEU A 69 -1.87 19.83 -3.24
C LEU A 69 -2.35 20.21 -4.64
N GLU A 70 -2.48 19.23 -5.53
CA GLU A 70 -2.96 19.45 -6.90
C GLU A 70 -4.39 20.03 -6.91
N ALA A 71 -5.28 19.52 -6.06
CA ALA A 71 -6.65 20.03 -5.92
C ALA A 71 -6.74 21.46 -5.35
N ASN A 72 -5.68 21.95 -4.68
CA ASN A 72 -5.55 23.33 -4.19
C ASN A 72 -4.75 24.22 -5.15
N ASP A 73 -4.77 23.89 -6.45
CA ASP A 73 -4.07 24.60 -7.53
C ASP A 73 -2.55 24.75 -7.30
N LYS A 74 -1.93 23.86 -6.50
CA LYS A 74 -0.48 23.80 -6.33
C LYS A 74 0.12 22.91 -7.41
N GLU A 75 1.18 23.39 -8.04
CA GLU A 75 1.86 22.64 -9.10
C GLU A 75 2.51 21.36 -8.53
N VAL A 76 2.12 20.22 -9.07
CA VAL A 76 2.80 18.93 -8.89
C VAL A 76 3.47 18.57 -10.21
N PRO A 77 4.82 18.53 -10.28
CA PRO A 77 5.51 18.31 -11.55
C PRO A 77 5.27 16.90 -12.08
N PHE A 78 5.13 16.78 -13.41
CA PHE A 78 5.03 15.47 -14.05
C PHE A 78 6.26 14.60 -13.73
N SER A 79 6.00 13.37 -13.28
CA SER A 79 7.03 12.42 -12.88
C SER A 79 6.58 10.99 -13.13
N VAL A 80 7.30 10.28 -14.01
CA VAL A 80 7.08 8.84 -14.26
C VAL A 80 7.28 8.02 -12.99
N LEU A 81 8.24 8.41 -12.13
CA LEU A 81 8.48 7.73 -10.87
C LEU A 81 7.29 7.90 -9.90
N PHE A 82 6.67 9.08 -9.86
CA PHE A 82 5.50 9.29 -9.02
C PHE A 82 4.28 8.53 -9.53
N ILE A 83 4.09 8.46 -10.84
CA ILE A 83 3.06 7.59 -11.45
C ILE A 83 3.30 6.13 -11.06
N HIS A 84 4.54 5.64 -11.22
CA HIS A 84 4.89 4.28 -10.83
C HIS A 84 4.66 4.00 -9.35
N ALA A 85 4.96 4.96 -8.46
CA ALA A 85 4.69 4.84 -7.04
C ALA A 85 3.19 4.71 -6.75
N GLN A 86 2.35 5.51 -7.42
CA GLN A 86 0.89 5.43 -7.30
C GLN A 86 0.33 4.09 -7.81
N ASP A 87 0.76 3.65 -8.99
CA ASP A 87 0.34 2.37 -9.58
C ASP A 87 0.69 1.19 -8.66
N THR A 88 1.92 1.21 -8.12
CA THR A 88 2.42 0.22 -7.17
C THR A 88 1.55 0.17 -5.91
N LEU A 89 1.31 1.32 -5.28
CA LEU A 89 0.50 1.44 -4.08
C LEU A 89 -0.93 0.92 -4.30
N MET A 90 -1.59 1.34 -5.38
CA MET A 90 -2.97 0.95 -5.66
C MET A 90 -3.09 -0.54 -5.98
N THR A 91 -2.12 -1.10 -6.72
CA THR A 91 -2.06 -2.55 -7.01
C THR A 91 -1.94 -3.35 -5.72
N ILE A 92 -0.98 -3.00 -4.86
CA ILE A 92 -0.75 -3.72 -3.60
C ILE A 92 -1.91 -3.53 -2.62
N THR A 93 -2.55 -2.35 -2.62
CA THR A 93 -3.78 -2.13 -1.84
C THR A 93 -4.88 -3.10 -2.27
N SER A 94 -5.06 -3.30 -3.57
CA SER A 94 -6.01 -4.28 -4.11
C SER A 94 -5.64 -5.71 -3.73
N GLU A 95 -4.36 -6.09 -3.87
CA GLU A 95 -3.85 -7.41 -3.46
C GLU A 95 -4.15 -7.69 -1.98
N VAL A 96 -3.86 -6.75 -1.07
CA VAL A 96 -4.12 -6.89 0.37
C VAL A 96 -5.61 -7.03 0.67
N MET A 97 -6.46 -6.19 0.06
CA MET A 97 -7.92 -6.31 0.23
C MET A 97 -8.44 -7.68 -0.23
N MET A 98 -7.93 -8.20 -1.34
CA MET A 98 -8.30 -9.52 -1.84
C MET A 98 -7.84 -10.62 -0.89
N THR A 99 -6.61 -10.57 -0.38
CA THR A 99 -6.11 -11.51 0.62
C THR A 99 -7.00 -11.53 1.87
N GLU A 100 -7.42 -10.38 2.40
CA GLU A 100 -8.33 -10.33 3.55
C GLU A 100 -9.66 -11.06 3.30
N LYS A 101 -10.21 -10.93 2.08
CA LYS A 101 -11.42 -11.67 1.68
C LYS A 101 -11.15 -13.17 1.55
N ILE A 102 -10.03 -13.57 0.97
CA ILE A 102 -9.64 -14.99 0.86
C ILE A 102 -9.48 -15.61 2.24
N VAL A 103 -8.81 -14.94 3.18
CA VAL A 103 -8.66 -15.39 4.58
C VAL A 103 -10.03 -15.61 5.22
N THR A 104 -10.95 -14.64 5.05
CA THR A 104 -12.31 -14.72 5.59
C THR A 104 -13.09 -15.90 4.99
N ILE A 105 -13.03 -16.06 3.66
CA ILE A 105 -13.72 -17.15 2.95
C ILE A 105 -13.19 -18.51 3.43
N LEU A 106 -11.87 -18.69 3.49
CA LEU A 106 -11.27 -19.96 3.93
C LEU A 106 -11.64 -20.30 5.37
N LYS A 107 -11.63 -19.31 6.27
CA LYS A 107 -12.04 -19.53 7.67
C LYS A 107 -13.49 -20.02 7.76
N ASN A 108 -14.40 -19.41 7.01
CA ASN A 108 -15.80 -19.81 6.98
C ASN A 108 -16.05 -21.19 6.33
N LEU A 109 -15.10 -21.73 5.55
CA LEU A 109 -15.19 -23.07 4.95
C LEU A 109 -14.69 -24.17 5.91
N GLU A 110 -13.95 -23.80 6.94
CA GLU A 110 -13.43 -24.71 7.97
C GLU A 110 -14.33 -24.79 9.21
N GLU A 111 -15.23 -23.82 9.36
CA GLU A 111 -16.33 -23.80 10.35
C GLU A 111 -17.54 -24.63 9.86
#